data_AF-A0A377KCV9-F1
#
_entry.id   AF-A0A377KCV9-F1
#
_cell.length_a   1.000
_cell.length_b   1.000
_cell.length_c   1.000
_cell.angle_alpha   90.00
_cell.angle_beta   90.00
_cell.angle_gamma   90.00
#
_symmetry.space_group_name_H-M   'P 1'
#
loop_
_entity.id
_entity.type
_entity.pdbx_description
1 polymer ?
#
loop_
_entity_poly.entity_id
_entity_poly.type
_entity_poly.pdbx_seq_one_letter_code
_entity_poly.pdbx_strand_id
1 'polypeptide(L)'
;MLLWINDALMAVFFLLVGLEVKRELMQGSLASLRQAAFPVIAAIGGMIVPALLYLAFNYADPITREGWAIPAATDIAFALGVLALLGSRVPLALKIFLMALAIIDDLGAIIIIALFYTNDLSMASLGVAAVAIAVLAVLNLCGVRRTGVYILVGVCCGQRC
;
A
#
# COMPACT_ATOMS: atom_id res chain seq x y z
N MET A 1 9.90 16.30 -14.13
CA MET A 1 8.48 16.61 -13.83
C MET A 1 7.65 15.37 -13.52
N LEU A 2 7.83 14.26 -14.24
CA LEU A 2 7.07 13.01 -13.99
C LEU A 2 7.26 12.45 -12.57
N LEU A 3 8.50 12.46 -12.05
CA LEU A 3 8.83 12.01 -10.68
C LEU A 3 7.98 12.73 -9.62
N TRP A 4 7.99 14.08 -9.62
CA TRP A 4 7.20 14.89 -8.68
C TRP A 4 5.70 14.62 -8.74
N ILE A 5 5.17 14.38 -9.94
CA ILE A 5 3.74 14.08 -10.14
C ILE A 5 3.42 12.71 -9.54
N ASN A 6 4.22 11.69 -9.85
CA ASN A 6 4.03 10.34 -9.33
C ASN A 6 4.16 10.30 -7.81
N ASP A 7 5.21 10.92 -7.25
CA ASP A 7 5.45 10.91 -5.81
C ASP A 7 4.31 11.59 -5.04
N ALA A 8 3.82 12.73 -5.53
CA ALA A 8 2.71 13.46 -4.91
C ALA A 8 1.38 12.71 -5.02
N LEU A 9 1.03 12.18 -6.21
CA LEU A 9 -0.22 11.43 -6.41
C LEU A 9 -0.22 10.12 -5.64
N MET A 10 0.89 9.38 -5.66
CA MET A 10 1.03 8.13 -4.91
C MET A 10 0.98 8.38 -3.41
N ALA A 11 1.60 9.45 -2.90
CA ALA A 11 1.50 9.80 -1.49
C ALA A 11 0.04 10.05 -1.05
N VAL A 12 -0.76 10.77 -1.86
CA VAL A 12 -2.19 11.00 -1.57
C VAL A 12 -2.99 9.70 -1.69
N PHE A 13 -2.72 8.89 -2.71
CA PHE A 13 -3.37 7.59 -2.91
C PHE A 13 -3.11 6.65 -1.73
N PHE A 14 -1.84 6.48 -1.32
CA PHE A 14 -1.48 5.63 -0.18
C PHE A 14 -1.94 6.18 1.16
N LEU A 15 -2.11 7.49 1.30
CA LEU A 15 -2.79 8.05 2.46
C LEU A 15 -4.25 7.55 2.54
N LEU A 16 -4.99 7.59 1.43
CA LEU A 16 -6.37 7.10 1.39
C LEU A 16 -6.41 5.59 1.63
N VAL A 17 -5.56 4.81 0.97
CA VAL A 17 -5.45 3.37 1.18
C VAL A 17 -5.11 3.06 2.63
N GLY A 18 -4.16 3.77 3.25
CA GLY A 18 -3.79 3.59 4.65
C GLY A 18 -4.93 3.88 5.63
N LEU A 19 -5.78 4.86 5.33
CA LEU A 19 -6.99 5.13 6.12
C LEU A 19 -8.03 4.01 5.96
N GLU A 20 -8.21 3.48 4.76
CA GLU A 20 -9.14 2.37 4.51
C GLU A 20 -8.65 1.07 5.15
N VAL A 21 -7.34 0.75 5.03
CA VAL A 21 -6.69 -0.36 5.74
C VAL A 21 -6.96 -0.28 7.23
N LYS A 22 -6.73 0.90 7.83
CA LYS A 22 -6.94 1.10 9.26
C LYS A 22 -8.40 0.89 9.65
N ARG A 23 -9.34 1.34 8.81
CA ARG A 23 -10.77 1.15 9.03
C ARG A 23 -11.15 -0.33 8.93
N GLU A 24 -10.69 -1.03 7.91
CA GLU A 24 -10.94 -2.47 7.71
C GLU A 24 -10.34 -3.32 8.85
N LEU A 25 -9.16 -2.96 9.34
CA LEU A 25 -8.50 -3.60 10.48
C LEU A 25 -9.21 -3.36 11.82
N MET A 26 -9.86 -2.21 12.01
CA MET A 26 -10.52 -1.90 13.29
C MET A 26 -12.01 -2.24 13.31
N GLN A 27 -12.70 -2.12 12.19
CA GLN A 27 -14.18 -2.18 12.11
C GLN A 27 -14.70 -3.08 10.99
N GLY A 28 -13.82 -3.54 10.10
CA GLY A 28 -14.22 -4.23 8.88
C GLY A 28 -13.92 -5.72 8.87
N SER A 29 -13.83 -6.24 7.65
CA SER A 29 -13.61 -7.65 7.33
C SER A 29 -12.22 -8.18 7.75
N LEU A 30 -11.28 -7.29 8.07
CA LEU A 30 -9.96 -7.65 8.58
C LEU A 30 -9.86 -7.58 10.11
N ALA A 31 -10.91 -7.16 10.81
CA ALA A 31 -10.84 -6.97 12.26
C ALA A 31 -10.70 -8.27 13.06
N SER A 32 -11.14 -9.40 12.51
CA SER A 32 -10.95 -10.72 13.11
C SER A 32 -9.97 -11.55 12.31
N LEU A 33 -9.01 -12.20 12.99
CA LEU A 33 -8.03 -13.10 12.39
C LEU A 33 -8.68 -14.18 11.49
N ARG A 34 -9.88 -14.64 11.86
CA ARG A 34 -10.62 -15.65 11.10
C ARG A 34 -11.14 -15.13 9.76
N GLN A 35 -11.57 -13.87 9.70
CA GLN A 35 -12.04 -13.24 8.47
C GLN A 35 -10.86 -12.73 7.62
N ALA A 36 -9.82 -12.21 8.27
CA ALA A 36 -8.60 -11.73 7.62
C ALA A 36 -7.76 -12.85 6.98
N ALA A 37 -7.81 -14.07 7.53
CA ALA A 37 -7.01 -15.20 7.03
C ALA A 37 -7.26 -15.48 5.53
N PHE A 38 -8.51 -15.40 5.08
CA PHE A 38 -8.84 -15.73 3.69
C PHE A 38 -8.29 -14.68 2.69
N PRO A 39 -8.56 -13.36 2.84
CA PRO A 39 -7.94 -12.32 2.01
C PRO A 39 -6.42 -12.32 2.06
N VAL A 40 -5.82 -12.51 3.24
CA VAL A 40 -4.36 -12.47 3.39
C VAL A 40 -3.69 -13.64 2.69
N ILE A 41 -4.21 -14.86 2.83
CA ILE A 41 -3.66 -16.03 2.13
C ILE A 41 -3.86 -15.89 0.62
N ALA A 42 -5.01 -15.38 0.19
CA ALA A 42 -5.30 -15.13 -1.22
C ALA A 42 -4.33 -14.09 -1.83
N ALA A 43 -4.08 -12.98 -1.12
CA ALA A 43 -3.14 -11.93 -1.51
C ALA A 43 -1.69 -12.46 -1.57
N ILE A 44 -1.22 -13.16 -0.53
CA ILE A 44 0.13 -13.75 -0.53
C ILE A 44 0.32 -14.70 -1.72
N GLY A 45 -0.66 -15.56 -2.01
CA GLY A 45 -0.63 -16.41 -3.19
C GLY A 45 -0.67 -15.61 -4.50
N GLY A 46 -1.51 -14.58 -4.54
CA GLY A 46 -1.66 -13.63 -5.66
C GLY A 46 -0.40 -12.83 -5.97
N MET A 47 0.46 -12.60 -4.97
CA MET A 47 1.74 -11.93 -5.15
C MET A 47 2.88 -12.91 -5.49
N ILE A 48 2.98 -14.04 -4.77
CA ILE A 48 4.09 -14.98 -4.93
C ILE A 48 4.05 -15.67 -6.30
N VAL A 49 2.87 -16.09 -6.76
CA VAL A 49 2.77 -16.87 -8.02
C VAL A 49 3.19 -16.03 -9.24
N PRO A 50 2.68 -14.80 -9.47
CA PRO A 50 3.13 -13.96 -10.58
C PRO A 50 4.60 -13.57 -10.47
N ALA A 51 5.08 -13.27 -9.26
CA ALA A 51 6.48 -12.94 -9.00
C ALA A 51 7.43 -14.08 -9.40
N LEU A 52 7.16 -15.31 -8.94
CA LEU A 52 7.98 -16.47 -9.27
C LEU A 52 7.92 -16.81 -10.75
N LEU A 53 6.74 -16.68 -11.36
CA LEU A 53 6.58 -16.93 -12.79
C LEU A 53 7.39 -15.90 -13.60
N TYR A 54 7.32 -14.62 -13.24
CA TYR A 54 8.12 -13.57 -13.87
C TYR A 54 9.63 -13.83 -13.72
N LEU A 55 10.09 -14.19 -12.52
CA LEU A 55 11.49 -14.49 -12.26
C LEU A 55 11.98 -15.74 -13.02
N ALA A 56 11.14 -16.75 -13.16
CA ALA A 56 11.47 -17.95 -13.93
C ALA A 56 11.68 -17.62 -15.42
N PHE A 57 10.85 -16.76 -15.99
CA PHE A 57 10.98 -16.33 -17.39
C PHE A 57 12.13 -15.34 -17.61
N ASN A 58 12.41 -14.46 -16.64
CA ASN A 58 13.42 -13.41 -16.74
C ASN A 58 14.73 -13.78 -16.03
N TYR A 59 14.96 -15.07 -15.74
CA TYR A 59 16.14 -15.48 -15.01
C TYR A 59 17.45 -15.11 -15.73
N ALA A 60 17.48 -14.99 -17.06
CA ALA A 60 18.74 -14.75 -17.77
C ALA A 60 19.25 -13.29 -17.70
N ASP A 61 18.38 -12.30 -17.49
CA ASP A 61 18.74 -10.88 -17.63
C ASP A 61 18.75 -10.16 -16.27
N PRO A 62 19.91 -9.66 -15.81
CA PRO A 62 20.03 -8.95 -14.53
C PRO A 62 19.14 -7.71 -14.41
N ILE A 63 18.86 -7.03 -15.52
CA ILE A 63 18.11 -5.76 -15.53
C ILE A 63 16.62 -6.04 -15.35
N THR A 64 16.09 -7.08 -15.98
CA THR A 64 14.65 -7.38 -15.89
C THR A 64 14.28 -8.06 -14.57
N ARG A 65 15.20 -8.75 -13.91
CA ARG A 65 14.96 -9.35 -12.57
C ARG A 65 14.49 -8.34 -11.53
N GLU A 66 14.90 -7.08 -11.64
CA GLU A 66 14.49 -6.01 -10.74
C GLU A 66 12.96 -5.73 -10.78
N GLY A 67 12.34 -5.96 -11.94
CA GLY A 67 10.91 -5.75 -12.18
C GLY A 67 9.97 -6.83 -11.63
N TRP A 68 10.43 -7.73 -10.77
CA TRP A 68 9.64 -8.87 -10.30
C TRP A 68 8.40 -8.51 -9.48
N ALA A 69 8.36 -7.31 -8.89
CA ALA A 69 7.21 -6.80 -8.16
C ALA A 69 6.14 -6.15 -9.06
N ILE A 70 6.44 -5.89 -10.34
CA ILE A 70 5.50 -5.28 -11.29
C ILE A 70 4.23 -6.14 -11.49
N PRO A 71 4.30 -7.47 -11.67
CA PRO A 71 3.12 -8.31 -11.89
C PRO A 71 2.28 -8.55 -10.63
N ALA A 72 2.80 -8.16 -9.46
CA ALA A 72 2.11 -8.34 -8.18
C ALA A 72 1.14 -7.20 -7.84
N ALA A 73 1.34 -6.00 -8.43
CA ALA A 73 0.47 -4.86 -8.16
C ALA A 73 -0.88 -5.01 -8.86
N THR A 74 -1.97 -4.67 -8.15
CA THR A 74 -3.34 -4.78 -8.68
C THR A 74 -4.06 -3.43 -8.57
N ASP A 75 -4.41 -2.81 -9.71
CA ASP A 75 -5.14 -1.54 -9.70
C ASP A 75 -6.57 -1.71 -9.15
N ILE A 76 -6.75 -1.34 -7.88
CA ILE A 76 -8.02 -1.40 -7.16
C ILE A 76 -9.12 -0.56 -7.81
N ALA A 77 -8.80 0.61 -8.36
CA ALA A 77 -9.78 1.52 -8.93
C ALA A 77 -10.35 0.94 -10.22
N PHE A 78 -9.49 0.34 -11.05
CA PHE A 78 -9.91 -0.35 -12.25
C PHE A 78 -10.70 -1.62 -11.93
N ALA A 79 -10.21 -2.44 -10.99
CA ALA A 79 -10.86 -3.69 -10.61
C ALA A 79 -12.28 -3.47 -10.06
N LEU A 80 -12.44 -2.50 -9.14
CA LEU A 80 -13.75 -2.12 -8.61
C LEU A 80 -14.62 -1.42 -9.66
N GLY A 81 -14.02 -0.64 -10.56
CA GLY A 81 -14.72 0.03 -11.66
C GLY A 81 -15.38 -0.97 -12.63
N VAL A 82 -14.63 -1.97 -13.08
CA VAL A 82 -15.17 -3.05 -13.93
C VAL A 82 -16.23 -3.86 -13.17
N LEU A 83 -16.01 -4.12 -11.89
CA LEU A 83 -16.96 -4.85 -11.06
C LEU A 83 -18.28 -4.07 -10.85
N ALA A 84 -18.22 -2.74 -10.88
CA ALA A 84 -19.40 -1.88 -10.83
C ALA A 84 -20.21 -1.92 -12.14
N LEU A 85 -19.57 -2.11 -13.30
CA LEU A 85 -20.25 -2.24 -14.60
C LEU A 85 -21.12 -3.50 -14.68
N LEU A 86 -20.77 -4.56 -13.95
CA LEU A 86 -21.60 -5.77 -13.81
C LEU A 86 -22.89 -5.56 -12.99
N GLY A 87 -23.07 -4.35 -12.43
CA GLY A 87 -24.31 -3.89 -11.80
C GLY A 87 -24.66 -4.66 -10.53
N SER A 88 -25.92 -5.07 -10.43
CA SER A 88 -26.49 -5.76 -9.26
C SER A 88 -26.18 -7.26 -9.20
N ARG A 89 -25.54 -7.83 -10.23
CA ARG A 89 -25.21 -9.26 -10.27
C ARG A 89 -24.08 -9.63 -9.32
N VAL A 90 -23.28 -8.66 -8.88
CA VAL A 90 -22.14 -8.90 -7.99
C VAL A 90 -22.54 -8.60 -6.55
N PRO A 91 -22.41 -9.57 -5.63
CA PRO A 91 -22.73 -9.37 -4.23
C PRO A 91 -21.74 -8.41 -3.56
N LEU A 92 -22.23 -7.64 -2.58
CA LEU A 92 -21.43 -6.67 -1.82
C LEU A 92 -20.20 -7.32 -1.16
N ALA A 93 -20.36 -8.55 -0.68
CA ALA A 93 -19.27 -9.33 -0.06
C ALA A 93 -18.06 -9.50 -1.00
N LEU A 94 -18.29 -9.65 -2.31
CA LEU A 94 -17.23 -9.83 -3.31
C LEU A 94 -16.47 -8.53 -3.58
N LYS A 95 -17.17 -7.38 -3.51
CA LYS A 95 -16.56 -6.05 -3.61
C LYS A 95 -15.64 -5.77 -2.43
N ILE A 96 -16.09 -6.09 -1.22
CA ILE A 96 -15.29 -5.94 0.01
C ILE A 96 -14.09 -6.89 -0.02
N PHE A 97 -14.30 -8.15 -0.44
CA PHE A 97 -13.21 -9.11 -0.58
C PHE A 97 -12.14 -8.64 -1.58
N LEU A 98 -12.56 -8.19 -2.77
CA LEU A 98 -11.62 -7.72 -3.79
C LEU A 98 -10.89 -6.45 -3.36
N MET A 99 -11.58 -5.55 -2.66
CA MET A 99 -10.97 -4.36 -2.05
C MET A 99 -9.90 -4.75 -1.04
N ALA A 100 -10.20 -5.68 -0.12
CA ALA A 100 -9.25 -6.19 0.85
C ALA A 100 -8.03 -6.86 0.20
N LEU A 101 -8.24 -7.70 -0.82
CA LEU A 101 -7.16 -8.36 -1.56
C LEU A 101 -6.23 -7.33 -2.22
N ALA A 102 -6.79 -6.40 -3.01
CA ALA A 102 -6.01 -5.39 -3.72
C ALA A 102 -5.20 -4.49 -2.77
N ILE A 103 -5.80 -4.11 -1.65
CA ILE A 103 -5.12 -3.33 -0.61
C ILE A 103 -3.89 -4.06 -0.03
N ILE A 104 -4.02 -5.36 0.25
CA ILE A 104 -2.93 -6.15 0.83
C ILE A 104 -1.82 -6.37 -0.20
N ASP A 105 -2.17 -6.62 -1.47
CA ASP A 105 -1.21 -6.78 -2.56
C ASP A 105 -0.42 -5.48 -2.80
N ASP A 106 -1.09 -4.33 -2.90
CA ASP A 106 -0.43 -3.03 -3.13
C ASP A 106 0.47 -2.62 -1.96
N LEU A 107 0.00 -2.81 -0.72
CA LEU A 107 0.80 -2.52 0.48
C LEU A 107 1.99 -3.48 0.59
N GLY A 108 1.77 -4.76 0.28
CA GLY A 108 2.82 -5.79 0.27
C GLY A 108 3.91 -5.48 -0.74
N ALA A 109 3.52 -5.16 -1.99
CA ALA A 109 4.45 -4.79 -3.05
C ALA A 109 5.30 -3.57 -2.65
N ILE A 110 4.70 -2.52 -2.08
CA ILE A 110 5.45 -1.34 -1.64
C ILE A 110 6.39 -1.63 -0.48
N ILE A 111 5.98 -2.42 0.52
CA ILE A 111 6.86 -2.78 1.63
C ILE A 111 8.06 -3.57 1.12
N ILE A 112 7.83 -4.51 0.20
CA ILE A 112 8.90 -5.30 -0.42
C ILE A 112 9.84 -4.36 -1.19
N ILE A 113 9.33 -3.52 -2.09
CA ILE A 113 10.18 -2.60 -2.86
C ILE A 113 10.95 -1.68 -1.89
N ALA A 114 10.30 -1.12 -0.88
CA ALA A 114 10.92 -0.23 0.09
C ALA A 114 12.05 -0.89 0.89
N LEU A 115 11.98 -2.20 1.19
CA LEU A 115 13.04 -2.91 1.91
C LEU A 115 14.18 -3.36 0.99
N PHE A 116 13.85 -3.82 -0.22
CA PHE A 116 14.84 -4.38 -1.16
C PHE A 116 15.57 -3.31 -1.99
N TYR A 117 14.98 -2.12 -2.19
CA TYR A 117 15.55 -1.01 -2.98
C TYR A 117 16.08 0.17 -2.12
N THR A 118 16.43 -0.08 -0.86
CA THR A 118 16.85 0.93 0.16
C THR A 118 18.18 1.67 -0.13
N ASN A 119 18.73 1.63 -1.35
CA ASN A 119 20.14 1.99 -1.58
C ASN A 119 20.45 3.50 -1.52
N ASP A 120 19.45 4.38 -1.60
CA ASP A 120 19.64 5.84 -1.71
C ASP A 120 19.22 6.63 -0.46
N LEU A 121 18.93 5.98 0.67
CA LEU A 121 18.47 6.67 1.87
C LEU A 121 19.60 7.42 2.59
N SER A 122 19.46 8.74 2.69
CA SER A 122 20.32 9.58 3.54
C SER A 122 20.06 9.32 5.03
N MET A 123 21.12 9.20 5.84
CA MET A 123 20.99 9.10 7.30
C MET A 123 20.27 10.32 7.91
N ALA A 124 20.40 11.49 7.28
CA ALA A 124 19.72 12.70 7.72
C ALA A 124 18.20 12.62 7.48
N SER A 125 17.77 12.06 6.34
CA SER A 125 16.35 11.93 6.01
C SER A 125 15.66 10.87 6.88
N LEU A 126 16.35 9.77 7.18
CA LEU A 126 15.91 8.77 8.18
C LEU A 126 15.69 9.38 9.56
N GLY A 127 16.60 10.24 10.02
CA GLY A 127 16.46 10.93 11.31
C GLY A 127 15.24 11.86 11.35
N VAL A 128 15.03 12.65 10.28
CA VAL A 128 13.84 13.52 10.16
C VAL A 128 12.55 12.69 10.11
N ALA A 129 12.53 11.59 9.36
CA ALA A 129 11.38 10.69 9.28
C ALA A 129 11.05 10.06 10.63
N ALA A 130 12.05 9.60 11.38
CA ALA A 130 11.85 9.03 12.72
C ALA A 130 11.23 10.06 13.68
N VAL A 131 11.71 11.31 13.66
CA VAL A 131 11.15 12.39 14.48
C VAL A 131 9.71 12.72 14.05
N ALA A 132 9.44 12.80 12.74
CA ALA A 132 8.09 13.05 12.24
C ALA A 132 7.10 11.96 12.67
N ILE A 133 7.49 10.68 12.56
CA ILE A 133 6.68 9.55 13.03
C ILE A 133 6.45 9.63 14.55
N ALA A 134 7.48 9.96 15.33
CA ALA A 134 7.33 10.14 16.78
C ALA A 134 6.34 11.27 17.13
N VAL A 135 6.40 12.40 16.42
CA VAL A 135 5.44 13.50 16.58
C VAL A 135 4.02 13.06 16.25
N LEU A 136 3.81 12.32 15.16
CA LEU A 136 2.49 11.78 14.79
C LEU A 136 1.95 10.82 15.86
N ALA A 137 2.82 9.97 16.41
CA ALA A 137 2.46 9.05 17.50
C ALA A 137 2.06 9.81 18.77
N VAL A 138 2.85 10.82 19.18
CA VAL A 138 2.54 11.66 20.36
C VAL A 138 1.23 12.43 20.16
N LEU A 139 1.01 13.03 18.99
CA LEU A 139 -0.26 13.73 18.68
C LEU A 139 -1.47 12.81 18.81
N ASN A 140 -1.35 11.57 18.33
CA ASN A 140 -2.41 10.56 18.44
C ASN A 140 -2.64 10.13 19.90
N LEU A 141 -1.58 9.95 20.68
CA LEU A 141 -1.67 9.61 22.11
C LEU A 141 -2.26 10.74 22.95
N CYS A 142 -1.96 12.00 22.61
CA CYS A 142 -2.54 13.19 23.24
C CYS A 142 -4.00 13.46 22.81
N GLY A 143 -4.58 12.60 21.96
CA GLY A 143 -5.99 12.71 21.55
C GLY A 143 -6.29 13.89 20.64
N VAL A 144 -5.29 14.45 19.95
CA VAL A 144 -5.49 15.56 19.02
C VAL A 144 -6.30 15.08 17.82
N ARG A 145 -7.52 15.58 17.66
CA ARG A 145 -8.43 15.20 16.55
C ARG A 145 -8.29 16.06 15.29
N ARG A 146 -7.41 17.07 15.30
CA ARG A 146 -7.28 18.02 14.19
C ARG A 146 -6.46 17.40 13.04
N THR A 147 -7.15 16.86 12.04
CA THR A 147 -6.54 16.17 10.88
C THR A 147 -5.48 17.00 10.15
N GLY A 148 -5.66 18.33 10.07
CA GLY A 148 -4.72 19.23 9.41
C GLY A 148 -3.31 19.21 10.00
N VAL A 149 -3.16 18.93 11.30
CA VAL A 149 -1.84 18.84 11.95
C VAL A 149 -1.09 17.59 11.47
N TYR A 150 -1.79 16.46 11.32
CA TYR A 150 -1.19 15.21 10.83
C TYR A 150 -0.73 15.34 9.38
N ILE A 151 -1.55 15.97 8.52
CA ILE A 151 -1.20 16.21 7.12
C ILE A 151 0.04 17.10 7.02
N LEU A 152 0.10 18.18 7.81
CA LEU A 152 1.20 19.15 7.76
C LEU A 152 2.52 18.50 8.20
N VAL A 153 2.51 17.70 9.26
CA VAL A 153 3.69 16.94 9.71
C VAL A 153 4.13 15.94 8.63
N GLY A 154 3.19 15.26 7.96
CA GLY A 154 3.49 14.35 6.85
C GLY A 154 4.14 15.04 5.66
N VAL A 155 3.60 16.18 5.21
CA VAL A 155 4.14 16.95 4.09
C VAL A 155 5.54 17.51 4.40
N CYS A 156 5.75 18.01 5.63
CA CYS A 156 7.06 18.51 6.04
C CYS A 156 8.14 17.41 6.01
N CYS A 157 7.78 16.16 6.29
CA CYS A 157 8.70 15.03 6.16
C CYS A 157 9.01 14.71 4.69
N GLY A 158 8.01 14.74 3.80
CA GLY A 158 8.16 14.36 2.40
C GLY A 158 9.00 15.31 1.54
N GLN A 159 9.19 16.56 1.95
CA GLN A 159 9.97 17.54 1.16
C GLN A 159 11.50 17.44 1.30
N ARG A 160 12.01 16.60 2.21
CA ARG A 160 13.46 16.48 2.52
C ARG A 160 14.05 15.07 2.38
N CYS A 161 13.26 14.09 1.94
CA CYS A 161 13.75 12.74 1.62
C CYS A 161 14.23 12.65 0.17
#